data_AF-A0A2V5VEI9-F1
#
_entry.id   AF-A0A2V5VEI9-F1
#
_cell.length_a   1.000
_cell.length_b   1.000
_cell.length_c   1.000
_cell.angle_alpha   90.00
_cell.angle_beta   90.00
_cell.angle_gamma   90.00
#
_symmetry.space_group_name_H-M   'P 1'
#
loop_
_entity.id
_entity.type
_entity.pdbx_description
1 polymer ?
#
loop_
_entity_poly.entity_id
_entity_poly.type
_entity_poly.pdbx_seq_one_letter_code
_entity_poly.pdbx_strand_id
1 'polypeptide(L)'
;MKKDPKVIIIGLDAATWTLIRPWMAEGGMPNLGKLMNVGVSGTLQSVLPPITPPAWTSFMTGKNPGKHGVFHFIETEADTYTMNYANAGSRRSPTVWRVLNAAGLSVGTMNIPFTY
;
A
#
# COMPACT_ATOMS: atom_id res chain seq x y z
N MET A 1 -8.04 -17.90 26.36
CA MET A 1 -7.55 -16.58 25.85
C MET A 1 -8.36 -16.22 24.61
N LYS A 2 -9.03 -15.07 24.60
CA LYS A 2 -9.56 -14.51 23.34
C LYS A 2 -8.35 -14.27 22.44
N LYS A 3 -8.29 -14.90 21.27
CA LYS A 3 -7.31 -14.52 20.26
C LYS A 3 -7.64 -13.08 19.88
N ASP A 4 -6.66 -12.19 19.99
CA ASP A 4 -6.81 -10.86 19.39
C ASP A 4 -7.17 -11.03 17.91
N PRO A 5 -8.13 -10.23 17.39
CA PRO A 5 -8.50 -10.31 15.99
C PRO A 5 -7.26 -10.05 15.14
N LYS A 6 -6.89 -11.04 14.32
CA LYS A 6 -5.81 -10.90 13.36
C LYS A 6 -6.31 -10.03 12.21
N VAL A 7 -5.72 -8.85 12.05
CA VAL A 7 -5.99 -7.98 10.89
C VAL A 7 -5.15 -8.49 9.72
N ILE A 8 -5.78 -8.67 8.57
CA ILE A 8 -5.11 -8.98 7.30
C ILE A 8 -5.42 -7.85 6.33
N ILE A 9 -4.38 -7.33 5.70
CA ILE A 9 -4.50 -6.34 4.63
C ILE A 9 -3.99 -6.99 3.35
N ILE A 10 -4.82 -6.98 2.31
CA ILE A 10 -4.48 -7.47 0.97
C ILE A 10 -4.50 -6.27 0.04
N GLY A 11 -3.35 -5.97 -0.55
CA GLY A 11 -3.24 -4.96 -1.61
C GLY A 11 -3.11 -5.65 -2.97
N LEU A 12 -3.91 -5.21 -3.94
CA LEU A 12 -3.87 -5.67 -5.32
C LEU A 12 -3.43 -4.47 -6.18
N ASP A 13 -2.24 -4.54 -6.77
CA ASP A 13 -1.74 -3.44 -7.61
C ASP A 13 -2.55 -3.36 -8.92
N ALA A 14 -2.82 -2.13 -9.37
CA ALA A 14 -3.63 -1.81 -10.55
C ALA A 14 -5.05 -2.44 -10.60
N ALA A 15 -5.58 -2.93 -9.48
CA ALA A 15 -6.87 -3.62 -9.44
C ALA A 15 -8.05 -2.63 -9.32
N THR A 16 -8.37 -1.94 -10.40
CA THR A 16 -9.45 -0.96 -10.44
C THR A 16 -10.83 -1.61 -10.40
N TRP A 17 -11.85 -0.85 -9.98
CA TRP A 17 -13.25 -1.29 -10.01
C TRP A 17 -13.76 -1.62 -11.42
N THR A 18 -13.17 -1.02 -12.46
CA THR A 18 -13.52 -1.29 -13.85
C THR A 18 -13.11 -2.69 -14.31
N LEU A 19 -12.15 -3.33 -13.63
CA LEU A 19 -11.75 -4.71 -13.86
C LEU A 19 -12.45 -5.67 -12.89
N ILE A 20 -12.45 -5.31 -11.59
CA ILE A 20 -13.00 -6.16 -10.53
C ILE A 20 -14.50 -6.42 -10.71
N ARG A 21 -15.29 -5.41 -11.09
CA ARG A 21 -16.76 -5.54 -11.18
C ARG A 21 -17.19 -6.52 -12.28
N PRO A 22 -16.70 -6.43 -13.53
CA PRO A 22 -16.97 -7.44 -14.55
C PRO A 22 -16.57 -8.86 -14.12
N TRP A 23 -15.36 -9.04 -13.59
CA TRP A 23 -14.89 -10.37 -13.17
C TRP A 23 -15.70 -10.96 -12.02
N MET A 24 -16.20 -10.13 -11.10
CA MET A 24 -17.15 -10.60 -10.08
C MET A 24 -18.49 -11.01 -10.68
N ALA A 25 -19.02 -10.23 -11.63
CA ALA A 25 -20.31 -10.54 -12.29
C ALA A 25 -20.25 -11.84 -13.10
N GLU A 26 -19.11 -12.15 -13.69
CA GLU A 26 -18.82 -13.40 -14.41
C GLU A 26 -18.53 -14.59 -13.46
N GLY A 27 -18.52 -14.37 -12.14
CA GLY A 27 -18.24 -15.41 -11.15
C GLY A 27 -16.75 -15.72 -10.92
N GLY A 28 -15.84 -14.94 -11.52
CA GLY A 28 -14.39 -15.15 -11.42
C GLY A 28 -13.75 -14.73 -10.09
N MET A 29 -14.42 -13.88 -9.30
CA MET A 29 -13.92 -13.38 -8.00
C MET A 29 -14.89 -13.64 -6.83
N PRO A 30 -15.29 -14.90 -6.56
CA PRO A 30 -16.38 -15.22 -5.62
C PRO A 30 -16.07 -14.82 -4.17
N ASN A 31 -14.81 -14.93 -3.75
CA ASN A 31 -14.39 -14.55 -2.39
C ASN A 31 -14.44 -13.04 -2.17
N LEU A 32 -13.98 -12.24 -3.15
CA LEU A 32 -14.04 -10.79 -3.07
C LEU A 32 -15.50 -10.30 -3.11
N GLY A 33 -16.33 -10.89 -3.98
CA GLY A 33 -17.76 -10.61 -4.04
C GLY A 33 -18.45 -10.88 -2.69
N LYS A 34 -18.15 -12.01 -2.04
CA LYS A 34 -18.67 -12.32 -0.70
C LYS A 34 -18.24 -11.26 0.33
N LEU A 35 -16.97 -10.86 0.33
CA LEU A 35 -16.46 -9.82 1.25
C LEU A 35 -17.15 -8.48 1.05
N MET A 36 -17.40 -8.08 -0.20
CA MET A 36 -18.12 -6.83 -0.51
C MET A 36 -19.58 -6.89 -0.08
N ASN A 37 -20.24 -8.05 -0.20
CA ASN A 37 -21.66 -8.22 0.17
C ASN A 37 -21.90 -8.19 1.69
N VAL A 38 -20.97 -8.72 2.50
CA VAL A 38 -21.11 -8.78 3.97
C VAL A 38 -20.38 -7.64 4.68
N GLY A 39 -19.65 -6.81 3.94
CA GLY A 39 -18.80 -5.75 4.46
C GLY A 39 -19.12 -4.38 3.86
N VAL A 40 -18.10 -3.52 3.82
CA VAL A 40 -18.19 -2.17 3.24
C VAL A 40 -17.20 -2.07 2.09
N SER A 41 -17.65 -1.50 0.98
CA SER A 41 -16.80 -1.25 -0.19
C SER A 41 -17.10 0.13 -0.78
N GLY A 42 -16.09 0.74 -1.38
CA GLY A 42 -16.18 2.07 -1.96
C GLY A 42 -14.92 2.49 -2.70
N THR A 43 -15.01 3.58 -3.43
CA THR A 43 -13.85 4.19 -4.09
C THR A 43 -13.07 5.02 -3.08
N LEU A 44 -11.77 4.78 -2.99
CA LEU A 44 -10.84 5.59 -2.21
C LEU A 44 -10.02 6.48 -3.15
N GLN A 45 -9.70 7.68 -2.69
CA GLN A 45 -8.78 8.57 -3.39
C GLN A 45 -7.34 8.07 -3.19
N SER A 46 -6.62 7.87 -4.29
CA SER A 46 -5.18 7.59 -4.24
C SER A 46 -4.37 8.87 -3.95
N VAL A 47 -3.06 8.74 -3.92
CA VAL A 47 -2.14 9.89 -3.81
C VAL A 47 -1.88 10.54 -5.15
N LEU A 48 -1.28 11.73 -5.13
CA LEU A 48 -0.83 12.43 -6.32
C LEU A 48 0.72 12.49 -6.31
N PRO A 49 1.41 11.92 -7.32
CA PRO A 49 0.89 11.17 -8.45
C PRO A 49 0.41 9.74 -8.07
N PRO A 50 -0.62 9.18 -8.73
CA PRO A 50 -1.19 7.87 -8.39
C PRO A 50 -0.39 6.71 -9.01
N ILE A 51 0.93 6.69 -8.79
CA ILE A 51 1.84 5.65 -9.27
C ILE A 51 2.38 4.80 -8.12
N THR A 52 2.87 3.59 -8.43
CA THR A 52 3.24 2.56 -7.44
C THR A 52 4.11 3.08 -6.29
N PRO A 53 5.25 3.78 -6.50
CA PRO A 53 6.14 4.18 -5.41
C PRO A 53 5.48 5.07 -4.34
N PRO A 54 4.90 6.24 -4.67
CA PRO A 54 4.21 7.06 -3.70
C PRO A 54 2.96 6.37 -3.14
N ALA A 55 2.16 5.65 -3.94
CA ALA A 55 0.92 5.04 -3.47
C ALA A 55 1.16 3.96 -2.41
N TRP A 56 2.07 3.02 -2.66
CA TRP A 56 2.40 1.97 -1.69
C TRP A 56 3.14 2.52 -0.47
N THR A 57 3.98 3.53 -0.67
CA THR A 57 4.64 4.23 0.45
C THR A 57 3.62 4.95 1.34
N SER A 58 2.63 5.60 0.74
CA SER A 58 1.56 6.26 1.47
C SER A 58 0.69 5.27 2.23
N PHE A 59 0.33 4.15 1.60
CA PHE A 59 -0.37 3.03 2.25
C PHE A 59 0.39 2.56 3.50
N MET A 60 1.69 2.27 3.36
CA MET A 60 2.45 1.70 4.47
C MET A 60 2.79 2.70 5.57
N THR A 61 2.77 4.01 5.32
CA THR A 61 3.15 5.04 6.32
C THR A 61 1.96 5.80 6.89
N GLY A 62 0.80 5.75 6.24
CA GLY A 62 -0.33 6.63 6.55
C GLY A 62 -0.02 8.11 6.31
N LYS A 63 0.97 8.42 5.47
CA LYS A 63 1.42 9.78 5.13
C LYS A 63 1.26 10.02 3.64
N ASN A 64 1.20 11.29 3.24
CA ASN A 64 1.23 11.68 1.82
C ASN A 64 2.68 11.77 1.29
N PRO A 65 2.87 11.88 -0.04
CA PRO A 65 4.20 11.97 -0.66
C PRO A 65 5.11 13.07 -0.09
N GLY A 66 4.56 14.25 0.21
CA GLY A 66 5.31 15.33 0.83
C GLY A 66 5.93 14.97 2.17
N LYS A 67 5.22 14.17 2.98
CA LYS A 67 5.67 13.76 4.32
C LYS A 67 6.64 12.58 4.29
N HIS A 68 6.38 11.55 3.48
CA HIS A 68 7.24 10.36 3.44
C HIS A 68 8.40 10.46 2.43
N GLY A 69 8.36 11.42 1.50
CA GLY A 69 9.47 11.78 0.61
C GLY A 69 9.66 10.96 -0.65
N VAL A 70 8.75 10.04 -0.98
CA VAL A 70 8.83 9.19 -2.18
C VAL A 70 7.83 9.70 -3.18
N PHE A 71 8.29 10.09 -4.37
CA PHE A 71 7.45 10.73 -5.39
C PHE A 71 7.39 9.96 -6.71
N HIS A 72 8.44 9.19 -7.02
CA HIS A 72 8.59 8.49 -8.29
C HIS A 72 9.48 7.26 -8.11
N PHE A 73 9.64 6.47 -9.18
CA PHE A 73 10.61 5.37 -9.25
C PHE A 73 12.06 5.86 -9.29
N ILE A 74 12.26 7.13 -9.61
CA ILE A 74 13.57 7.75 -9.77
C ILE A 74 13.59 8.97 -8.85
N GLU A 75 14.68 9.12 -8.11
CA GLU A 75 14.96 10.30 -7.31
C GLU A 75 16.21 11.00 -7.84
N THR A 76 16.19 12.33 -7.74
CA THR A 76 17.33 13.18 -8.06
C THR A 76 18.08 13.52 -6.79
N GLU A 77 19.37 13.29 -6.77
CA GLU A 77 20.24 13.87 -5.75
C GLU A 77 20.23 15.40 -5.83
N ALA A 78 20.19 16.03 -4.66
CA ALA A 78 20.40 17.47 -4.57
C ALA A 78 21.82 17.82 -5.06
N ASP A 79 21.95 18.97 -5.70
CA ASP A 79 23.20 19.57 -6.21
C ASP A 79 23.84 18.86 -7.42
N THR A 80 23.81 17.53 -7.48
CA THR A 80 24.42 16.76 -8.58
C THR A 80 23.44 16.45 -9.71
N TYR A 81 22.13 16.44 -9.41
CA TYR A 81 21.07 15.96 -10.32
C TYR A 81 21.26 14.50 -10.77
N THR A 82 22.06 13.72 -10.04
CA THR A 82 22.23 12.29 -10.31
C THR A 82 20.88 11.59 -10.14
N MET A 83 20.55 10.74 -11.11
CA MET A 83 19.31 9.99 -11.12
C MET A 83 19.55 8.61 -10.50
N ASN A 84 18.91 8.35 -9.36
CA ASN A 84 18.98 7.08 -8.66
C ASN A 84 17.62 6.40 -8.62
N TYR A 85 17.61 5.07 -8.57
CA TYR A 85 16.38 4.34 -8.30
C TYR A 85 15.99 4.51 -6.84
N ALA A 86 14.78 5.05 -6.63
CA ALA A 86 14.22 5.14 -5.30
C ALA A 86 13.95 3.72 -4.76
N ASN A 87 14.22 3.52 -3.48
CA ASN A 87 14.13 2.23 -2.80
C ASN A 87 13.61 2.41 -1.37
N ALA A 88 13.66 1.35 -0.56
CA ALA A 88 13.22 1.41 0.83
C ALA A 88 13.91 2.51 1.67
N GLY A 89 15.17 2.82 1.38
CA GLY A 89 15.98 3.86 2.04
C GLY A 89 15.55 5.29 1.73
N SER A 90 14.88 5.53 0.60
CA SER A 90 14.35 6.86 0.22
C SER A 90 13.23 7.35 1.14
N ARG A 91 12.66 6.46 1.95
CA ARG A 91 11.47 6.73 2.77
C ARG A 91 11.83 7.41 4.10
N ARG A 92 11.27 8.59 4.33
CA ARG A 92 11.52 9.42 5.53
C ARG A 92 10.51 9.23 6.66
N SER A 93 9.65 8.22 6.58
CA SER A 93 8.60 7.97 7.57
C SER A 93 8.56 6.50 7.96
N PRO A 94 8.32 6.17 9.24
CA PRO A 94 8.17 4.79 9.67
C PRO A 94 6.91 4.18 9.04
N THR A 95 7.00 2.90 8.73
CA THR A 95 5.86 2.12 8.25
C THR A 95 4.96 1.73 9.42
N VAL A 96 3.70 1.41 9.13
CA VAL A 96 2.71 0.96 10.11
C VAL A 96 3.19 -0.28 10.85
N TRP A 97 3.87 -1.21 10.17
CA TRP A 97 4.46 -2.38 10.82
C TRP A 97 5.61 -2.02 11.76
N ARG A 98 6.44 -1.03 11.44
CA ARG A 98 7.47 -0.54 12.41
C ARG A 98 6.83 0.08 13.64
N VAL A 99 5.73 0.84 13.46
CA VAL A 99 4.97 1.43 14.57
C VAL A 99 4.33 0.33 15.43
N LEU A 100 3.68 -0.66 14.82
CA LEU A 100 3.07 -1.78 15.52
C LEU A 100 4.11 -2.65 16.26
N ASN A 101 5.25 -2.94 15.63
CA ASN A 101 6.34 -3.66 16.28
C ASN A 101 6.90 -2.89 17.49
N ALA A 102 7.06 -1.57 17.38
CA ALA A 102 7.47 -0.74 18.51
C ALA A 102 6.46 -0.74 19.67
N ALA A 103 5.18 -1.00 19.38
CA ALA A 103 4.13 -1.21 20.37
C ALA A 103 4.04 -2.66 20.90
N GLY A 104 4.97 -3.54 20.52
CA GLY A 104 5.02 -4.93 20.98
C GLY A 104 4.13 -5.92 20.20
N LEU A 105 3.54 -5.50 19.08
CA LEU A 105 2.72 -6.36 18.23
C LEU A 105 3.56 -7.08 17.18
N SER A 106 3.19 -8.32 16.85
CA SER A 106 3.84 -9.07 15.77
C SER A 106 3.18 -8.78 14.42
N VAL A 107 3.98 -8.44 13.41
CA VAL A 107 3.50 -8.19 12.04
C VAL A 107 4.29 -9.02 11.03
N GLY A 108 3.58 -9.64 10.09
CA GLY A 108 4.15 -10.29 8.91
C GLY A 108 3.84 -9.49 7.65
N THR A 109 4.83 -9.34 6.76
CA THR A 109 4.69 -8.66 5.47
C THR A 109 5.19 -9.56 4.35
N MET A 110 4.53 -9.57 3.19
CA MET A 110 4.93 -10.36 2.03
C MET A 110 4.60 -9.60 0.75
N ASN A 111 5.53 -9.59 -0.21
CA ASN A 111 5.36 -9.04 -1.57
C ASN A 111 4.81 -7.60 -1.61
N ILE A 112 5.19 -6.75 -0.65
CA ILE A 112 4.78 -5.34 -0.64
C ILE A 112 5.73 -4.55 -1.55
N PRO A 113 5.23 -3.86 -2.60
CA PRO A 113 6.08 -3.06 -3.46
C PRO A 113 6.88 -2.00 -2.70
N PHE A 114 8.04 -1.66 -3.25
CA PHE A 114 8.90 -0.61 -2.73
C PHE A 114 9.44 -0.87 -1.32
N THR A 115 9.63 -2.13 -0.91
CA THR A 115 10.18 -2.49 0.42
C THR A 115 11.63 -2.98 0.40
N TYR A 116 12.23 -3.10 -0.78
CA TYR A 116 13.65 -3.41 -1.01
C TYR A 116 14.35 -2.24 -1.71
#